data_AF-G0P5Y0-F1
#
_entry.id   AF-G0P5Y0-F1
#
_cell.length_a   1.000
_cell.length_b   1.000
_cell.length_c   1.000
_cell.angle_alpha   90.00
_cell.angle_beta   90.00
_cell.angle_gamma   90.00
#
_symmetry.space_group_name_H-M   'P 1'
#
loop_
_entity.id
_entity.type
_entity.pdbx_description
1 polymer ?
#
loop_
_entity_poly.entity_id
_entity_poly.type
_entity_poly.pdbx_seq_one_letter_code
_entity_poly.pdbx_strand_id
1 'polypeptide(L)'
;MDRKIEELLLVLETNNSTMDSPLVDAEGYPLNTIDVYAVRHARHDLICLRNDRDELTKKIVVEMEQDSKDNEKPAVSEEKPVHRTSNEPFVRIKSVAELSPADIGGFRQGDLIIQYGTLHHGNYVDMKQLAEITQQSENKIIRVTVIRDNRPVRLELCPKKWSGAGLLGCNIVPMTGANV
;
A
#
# COMPACT_ATOMS: atom_id res chain seq x y z
N MET A 1 -13.25 15.86 17.17
CA MET A 1 -12.50 17.13 17.12
C MET A 1 -12.95 17.97 15.92
N ASP A 2 -13.05 17.36 14.74
CA ASP A 2 -13.37 18.10 13.49
C ASP A 2 -14.71 18.84 13.51
N ARG A 3 -15.78 18.21 13.98
CA ARG A 3 -17.08 18.88 14.18
C ARG A 3 -16.97 20.13 15.06
N LYS A 4 -16.14 20.09 16.11
CA LYS A 4 -15.97 21.24 17.00
C LYS A 4 -15.17 22.35 16.32
N ILE A 5 -14.17 21.99 15.52
CA ILE A 5 -13.42 22.94 14.70
C ILE A 5 -14.36 23.65 13.70
N GLU A 6 -15.24 22.91 13.03
CA GLU A 6 -16.24 23.47 12.11
C GLU A 6 -17.19 24.46 12.81
N GLU A 7 -17.71 24.10 13.99
CA GLU A 7 -18.54 25.00 14.80
C GLU A 7 -17.81 26.30 15.16
N LEU A 8 -16.55 26.23 15.56
CA LEU A 8 -15.76 27.40 15.94
C LEU A 8 -15.40 28.26 14.72
N LEU A 9 -15.15 27.65 13.55
CA LEU A 9 -14.95 28.36 12.30
C LEU A 9 -16.21 29.12 11.87
N LEU A 10 -17.39 28.51 12.05
CA LEU A 10 -18.66 29.17 11.77
C LEU A 10 -18.88 30.40 12.67
N VAL A 11 -18.46 30.35 13.94
CA VAL A 11 -18.52 31.51 14.85
C VAL A 11 -17.64 32.65 14.33
N LEU A 12 -16.45 32.34 13.78
CA LEU A 12 -15.58 33.34 13.16
C LEU A 12 -16.20 33.94 11.89
N GLU A 13 -16.75 33.09 11.02
CA GLU A 13 -17.41 33.50 9.77
C GLU A 13 -18.64 34.38 10.02
N THR A 14 -19.48 34.00 10.99
CA THR A 14 -20.67 34.77 11.40
C THR A 14 -20.29 36.17 11.92
N ASN A 15 -19.10 36.29 12.50
CA ASN A 15 -18.55 37.53 13.02
C ASN A 15 -17.65 38.26 12.00
N ASN A 16 -17.65 37.85 10.74
CA ASN A 16 -16.80 38.38 9.66
C ASN A 16 -15.31 38.50 10.07
N SER A 17 -14.84 37.53 10.86
CA SER A 17 -13.53 37.55 11.49
C SER A 17 -12.72 36.31 11.08
N THR A 18 -11.39 36.43 11.06
CA THR A 18 -10.49 35.30 10.77
C THR A 18 -9.72 34.93 12.04
N MET A 19 -8.69 34.07 11.94
CA MET A 19 -7.81 33.78 13.07
C MET A 19 -6.89 34.97 13.42
N ASP A 20 -6.59 35.82 12.44
CA ASP A 20 -5.56 36.86 12.52
C ASP A 20 -6.11 38.28 12.40
N SER A 21 -7.40 38.45 12.12
CA SER A 21 -7.98 39.79 11.97
C SER A 21 -7.91 40.58 13.28
N PRO A 22 -7.69 41.91 13.21
CA PRO A 22 -7.64 42.77 14.39
C PRO A 22 -8.97 42.77 15.14
N LEU A 23 -8.91 42.77 16.47
CA LEU A 23 -10.09 42.81 17.37
C LEU A 23 -10.33 44.20 17.96
N VAL A 24 -9.44 45.14 17.65
CA VAL A 24 -9.46 46.52 18.14
C VAL A 24 -9.41 47.47 16.96
N ASP A 25 -9.97 48.65 17.13
CA ASP A 25 -9.88 49.74 16.17
C ASP A 25 -8.52 50.46 16.24
N ALA A 26 -8.37 51.52 15.43
CA ALA A 26 -7.16 52.34 15.39
C ALA A 26 -6.89 53.15 16.68
N GLU A 27 -7.92 53.33 17.51
CA GLU A 27 -7.83 54.05 18.80
C GLU A 27 -7.56 53.10 19.97
N GLY A 28 -7.59 51.78 19.74
CA GLY A 28 -7.30 50.73 20.73
C GLY A 28 -8.52 50.23 21.49
N TYR A 29 -9.73 50.57 21.05
CA TYR A 29 -10.98 50.08 21.65
C TYR A 29 -11.49 48.81 20.96
N PRO A 30 -12.22 47.92 21.67
CA PRO A 30 -12.82 46.74 21.06
C PRO A 30 -13.76 47.10 19.91
N LEU A 31 -13.65 46.38 18.79
CA LEU A 31 -14.53 46.59 17.64
C LEU A 31 -15.99 46.36 18.04
N ASN A 32 -16.85 47.34 17.75
CA ASN A 32 -18.29 47.26 18.00
C ASN A 32 -19.06 46.43 16.97
N THR A 33 -18.44 46.15 15.82
CA THR A 33 -19.04 45.39 14.72
C THR A 33 -18.99 43.88 14.93
N ILE A 34 -18.20 43.42 15.90
CA ILE A 34 -17.86 42.01 16.10
C ILE A 34 -18.04 41.65 17.57
N ASP A 35 -18.52 40.45 17.87
CA ASP A 35 -18.44 39.93 19.23
C ASP A 35 -16.99 39.50 19.54
N VAL A 36 -16.21 40.46 20.05
CA VAL A 36 -14.79 40.27 20.40
C VAL A 36 -14.61 39.14 21.42
N TYR A 37 -15.58 38.94 22.32
CA TYR A 37 -15.52 37.87 23.32
C TYR A 37 -15.65 36.50 22.66
N ALA A 38 -16.69 36.31 21.83
CA ALA A 38 -16.93 35.06 21.13
C ALA A 38 -15.77 34.73 20.17
N VAL A 39 -15.28 35.71 19.42
CA VAL A 39 -14.15 35.54 18.50
C VAL A 39 -12.88 35.15 19.24
N ARG A 40 -12.58 35.80 20.38
CA ARG A 40 -11.38 35.47 21.17
C ARG A 40 -11.43 34.04 21.70
N HIS A 41 -12.57 33.60 22.24
CA HIS A 41 -12.75 32.23 22.72
C HIS A 41 -12.65 31.24 21.57
N ALA A 42 -13.33 31.52 20.46
CA ALA A 42 -13.29 30.64 19.29
C ALA A 42 -11.87 30.46 18.74
N ARG A 43 -11.08 31.54 18.66
CA ARG A 43 -9.67 31.47 18.25
C ARG A 43 -8.85 30.63 19.23
N HIS A 44 -9.02 30.86 20.54
CA HIS A 44 -8.28 30.13 21.56
C HIS A 44 -8.56 28.63 21.49
N ASP A 45 -9.83 28.25 21.49
CA ASP A 45 -10.26 26.84 21.45
C ASP A 45 -9.78 26.16 20.16
N LEU A 46 -9.80 26.87 19.04
CA LEU A 46 -9.35 26.36 17.76
C LEU A 46 -7.83 26.13 17.73
N ILE A 47 -7.04 26.99 18.37
CA ILE A 47 -5.59 26.79 18.54
C ILE A 47 -5.34 25.54 19.39
N CYS A 48 -6.03 25.40 20.52
CA CYS A 48 -5.90 24.23 21.38
C CYS A 48 -6.23 22.94 20.61
N LEU A 49 -7.37 22.89 19.93
CA LEU A 49 -7.80 21.72 19.15
C LEU A 49 -6.84 21.39 18.00
N ARG A 50 -6.27 22.40 17.31
CA ARG A 50 -5.27 22.17 16.26
C ARG A 50 -4.00 21.58 16.84
N ASN A 51 -3.51 22.13 17.95
CA ASN A 51 -2.32 21.61 18.62
C ASN A 51 -2.51 20.17 19.09
N ASP A 52 -3.66 19.87 19.72
CA ASP A 52 -4.00 18.51 20.18
C ASP A 52 -4.05 17.52 19.02
N ARG A 53 -4.68 17.91 17.89
CA ARG A 53 -4.72 17.08 16.68
C ARG A 53 -3.32 16.84 16.13
N ASP A 54 -2.48 17.87 16.08
CA ASP A 54 -1.11 17.74 15.59
C ASP A 54 -0.26 16.85 16.52
N GLU A 55 -0.48 16.90 17.83
CA GLU A 55 0.14 15.99 18.81
C GLU A 55 -0.32 14.54 18.64
N LEU A 56 -1.63 14.31 18.49
CA LEU A 56 -2.18 12.98 18.23
C LEU A 56 -1.65 12.39 16.93
N THR A 57 -1.56 13.22 15.88
CA THR A 57 -1.01 12.80 14.59
C THR A 57 0.45 12.38 14.73
N LYS A 58 1.27 13.16 15.46
CA LYS A 58 2.66 12.79 15.76
C LYS A 58 2.75 11.48 16.54
N LYS A 59 1.88 11.29 17.54
CA LYS A 59 1.87 10.05 18.34
C LYS A 59 1.51 8.83 17.49
N ILE A 60 0.53 8.96 16.59
CA ILE A 60 0.16 7.89 15.65
C ILE A 60 1.36 7.54 14.77
N VAL A 61 2.05 8.53 14.19
CA VAL A 61 3.24 8.30 13.36
C VAL A 61 4.33 7.56 14.15
N VAL A 62 4.63 8.00 15.37
CA VAL A 62 5.63 7.35 16.22
C VAL A 62 5.26 5.91 16.54
N GLU A 63 4.00 5.63 16.90
CA GLU A 63 3.54 4.27 17.20
C GLU A 63 3.61 3.38 15.95
N MET A 64 3.17 3.88 14.79
CA MET A 64 3.26 3.15 13.52
C MET A 64 4.72 2.85 13.13
N GLU A 65 5.64 3.78 13.40
CA GLU A 65 7.07 3.55 13.21
C GLU A 65 7.64 2.51 14.19
N GLN A 66 7.12 2.42 15.42
CA GLN A 66 7.51 1.41 16.41
C GLN A 66 7.00 0.02 16.02
N ASP A 67 5.74 -0.10 15.59
CA ASP A 67 5.18 -1.34 15.03
C ASP A 67 5.96 -1.82 13.79
N SER A 68 6.51 -0.87 13.01
CA SER A 68 7.37 -1.18 11.87
C SER A 68 8.76 -1.67 12.29
N LYS A 69 9.29 -1.23 13.45
CA LYS A 69 10.61 -1.62 13.99
C LYS A 69 10.59 -2.96 14.71
N ASP A 70 9.51 -3.30 15.41
CA ASP A 70 9.31 -4.65 15.98
C ASP A 70 9.08 -5.71 14.88
N ASN A 71 8.87 -5.27 13.64
CA ASN A 71 8.79 -6.12 12.45
C ASN A 71 9.98 -5.96 11.49
N GLU A 72 11.15 -5.49 11.97
CA GLU A 72 12.41 -5.61 11.23
C GLU A 72 13.07 -6.97 11.55
N LYS A 73 13.03 -7.96 10.66
CA LYS A 73 13.96 -8.03 9.52
C LYS A 73 13.75 -6.89 8.51
N PRO A 74 14.81 -6.17 8.15
CA PRO A 74 14.71 -4.79 7.69
C PRO A 74 14.21 -4.70 6.25
N ALA A 75 13.31 -3.76 5.98
CA ALA A 75 13.15 -3.16 4.65
C ALA A 75 12.49 -1.78 4.75
N VAL A 76 13.35 -0.77 4.83
CA VAL A 76 13.10 0.64 4.53
C VAL A 76 12.27 0.82 3.26
N SER A 77 11.22 1.64 3.32
CA SER A 77 10.80 2.55 2.23
C SER A 77 9.66 3.42 2.76
N GLU A 78 9.87 4.73 2.96
CA GLU A 78 9.60 5.75 1.94
C GLU A 78 8.36 5.41 1.12
N GLU A 79 7.35 6.28 1.14
CA GLU A 79 6.22 6.26 0.22
C GLU A 79 6.72 6.35 -1.23
N LYS A 80 7.21 5.24 -1.77
CA LYS A 80 7.15 4.98 -3.19
C LYS A 80 5.73 4.49 -3.43
N PRO A 81 5.00 5.11 -4.37
CA PRO A 81 3.64 4.67 -4.70
C PRO A 81 3.72 3.18 -4.90
N VAL A 82 2.79 2.42 -4.28
CA VAL A 82 2.56 0.98 -4.53
C VAL A 82 3.11 0.67 -5.90
N HIS A 83 4.32 0.09 -5.97
CA HIS A 83 4.88 -0.26 -7.25
C HIS A 83 3.82 -1.20 -7.77
N ARG A 84 3.05 -0.73 -8.77
CA ARG A 84 2.35 -1.61 -9.67
C ARG A 84 3.46 -2.58 -10.04
N THR A 85 3.43 -3.79 -9.49
CA THR A 85 4.33 -4.86 -9.91
C THR A 85 4.24 -4.76 -11.41
N SER A 86 5.35 -4.44 -12.09
CA SER A 86 5.24 -4.09 -13.50
C SER A 86 4.46 -5.25 -14.10
N ASN A 87 3.37 -4.95 -14.81
CA ASN A 87 2.55 -5.99 -15.44
C ASN A 87 3.35 -6.67 -16.58
N GLU A 88 4.67 -6.52 -16.57
CA GLU A 88 5.64 -7.12 -17.44
C GLU A 88 5.80 -8.58 -17.01
N PRO A 89 5.43 -9.51 -17.88
CA PRO A 89 5.63 -10.91 -17.61
C PRO A 89 7.11 -11.27 -17.76
N PHE A 90 7.67 -11.92 -16.74
CA PHE A 90 9.07 -12.36 -16.76
C PHE A 90 9.22 -13.85 -17.12
N VAL A 91 8.15 -14.65 -16.97
CA VAL A 91 8.15 -16.09 -17.28
C VAL A 91 6.87 -16.46 -18.04
N ARG A 92 6.99 -17.40 -18.98
CA ARG A 92 5.86 -17.99 -19.72
C ARG A 92 5.75 -19.49 -19.42
N ILE A 93 4.52 -19.97 -19.32
CA ILE A 93 4.23 -21.41 -19.18
C ILE A 93 4.15 -22.05 -20.57
N LYS A 94 5.08 -22.97 -20.84
CA LYS A 94 5.14 -23.69 -22.13
C LYS A 94 4.22 -24.91 -22.16
N SER A 95 4.12 -25.63 -21.06
CA SER A 95 3.24 -26.79 -20.92
C SER A 95 2.97 -27.08 -19.45
N VAL A 96 1.83 -27.71 -19.17
CA VAL A 96 1.44 -28.15 -17.83
C VAL A 96 1.06 -29.63 -17.94
N ALA A 97 1.54 -30.46 -17.02
CA ALA A 97 1.16 -31.87 -16.97
C ALA A 97 -0.20 -32.04 -16.29
N GLU A 98 -1.05 -32.91 -16.82
CA GLU A 98 -2.36 -33.20 -16.24
C GLU A 98 -2.24 -33.79 -14.84
N LEU A 99 -3.17 -33.43 -13.94
CA LEU A 99 -3.19 -33.87 -12.53
C LEU A 99 -1.96 -33.45 -11.72
N SER A 100 -1.11 -32.57 -12.28
CA SER A 100 0.03 -32.00 -11.56
C SER A 100 -0.41 -30.90 -10.60
N PRO A 101 0.41 -30.55 -9.59
CA PRO A 101 0.10 -29.43 -8.71
C PRO A 101 -0.06 -28.08 -9.44
N ALA A 102 0.61 -27.89 -10.58
CA ALA A 102 0.41 -26.75 -11.47
C ALA A 102 -0.97 -26.74 -12.14
N ASP A 103 -1.43 -27.89 -12.63
CA ASP A 103 -2.76 -28.06 -13.24
C ASP A 103 -3.88 -27.83 -12.23
N ILE A 104 -3.76 -28.46 -11.05
CA ILE A 104 -4.69 -28.28 -9.92
C ILE A 104 -4.70 -26.82 -9.46
N GLY A 105 -3.54 -26.17 -9.45
CA GLY A 105 -3.38 -24.74 -9.14
C GLY A 105 -3.87 -23.80 -10.24
N GLY A 106 -4.37 -24.35 -11.36
CA GLY A 106 -5.04 -23.60 -12.42
C GLY A 106 -4.11 -22.98 -13.45
N PHE A 107 -2.83 -23.38 -13.52
CA PHE A 107 -1.95 -22.98 -14.62
C PHE A 107 -2.40 -23.57 -15.94
N ARG A 108 -2.24 -22.78 -17.00
CA ARG A 108 -2.51 -23.20 -18.37
C ARG A 108 -1.32 -22.89 -19.27
N GLN A 109 -1.21 -23.65 -20.36
CA GLN A 109 -0.27 -23.36 -21.42
C GLN A 109 -0.51 -21.95 -21.98
N GLY A 110 0.56 -21.17 -22.14
CA GLY A 110 0.51 -19.81 -22.66
C GLY A 110 0.35 -18.73 -21.60
N ASP A 111 0.09 -19.09 -20.33
CA ASP A 111 0.03 -18.12 -19.23
C ASP A 111 1.36 -17.38 -19.08
N LEU A 112 1.26 -16.09 -18.79
CA LEU A 112 2.39 -15.18 -18.60
C LEU A 112 2.47 -14.75 -17.13
N ILE A 113 3.50 -15.18 -16.40
CA ILE A 113 3.64 -14.91 -14.97
C ILE A 113 4.18 -13.49 -14.77
N ILE A 114 3.43 -12.69 -14.00
CA ILE A 114 3.83 -11.33 -13.59
C ILE A 114 4.24 -11.26 -12.11
N GLN A 115 3.78 -12.21 -11.31
CA GLN A 115 4.19 -12.35 -9.91
C GLN A 115 4.16 -13.81 -9.48
N TYR A 116 5.20 -14.27 -8.79
CA TYR A 116 5.30 -15.61 -8.21
C TYR A 116 5.71 -15.52 -6.75
N GLY A 117 4.76 -15.60 -5.82
CA GLY A 117 4.99 -15.32 -4.41
C GLY A 117 5.51 -13.90 -4.22
N THR A 118 6.76 -13.80 -3.76
CA THR A 118 7.51 -12.53 -3.56
C THR A 118 8.38 -12.14 -4.77
N LEU A 119 8.42 -12.95 -5.84
CA LEU A 119 9.13 -12.61 -7.06
C LEU A 119 8.23 -11.85 -8.03
N HIS A 120 8.82 -10.84 -8.68
CA HIS A 120 8.23 -9.98 -9.70
C HIS A 120 9.31 -9.66 -10.74
N HIS A 121 8.93 -9.08 -11.89
CA HIS A 121 9.89 -8.70 -12.93
C HIS A 121 11.09 -7.88 -12.41
N GLY A 122 10.87 -6.93 -11.48
CA GLY A 122 11.94 -6.10 -10.91
C GLY A 122 12.92 -6.79 -9.95
N ASN A 123 12.60 -7.99 -9.44
CA ASN A 123 13.47 -8.76 -8.52
C ASN A 123 13.87 -10.12 -9.11
N TYR A 124 13.39 -10.44 -10.31
CA TYR A 124 13.66 -11.71 -10.96
C TYR A 124 15.00 -11.62 -11.70
N VAL A 125 15.96 -12.45 -11.29
CA VAL A 125 17.31 -12.51 -11.90
C VAL A 125 17.49 -13.81 -12.67
N ASP A 126 17.13 -14.94 -12.07
CA ASP A 126 17.36 -16.27 -12.65
C ASP A 126 16.24 -17.26 -12.29
N MET A 127 16.03 -18.24 -13.16
CA MET A 127 15.05 -19.32 -12.97
C MET A 127 15.31 -20.14 -11.69
N LYS A 128 16.55 -20.15 -11.20
CA LYS A 128 16.93 -20.80 -9.94
C LYS A 128 16.14 -20.25 -8.74
N GLN A 129 15.89 -18.94 -8.69
CA GLN A 129 15.12 -18.34 -7.60
C GLN A 129 13.68 -18.87 -7.56
N LEU A 130 13.08 -19.07 -8.74
CA LEU A 130 11.74 -19.65 -8.83
C LEU A 130 11.72 -21.10 -8.32
N ALA A 131 12.74 -21.89 -8.67
CA ALA A 131 12.90 -23.25 -8.18
C ALA A 131 13.10 -23.29 -6.67
N GLU A 132 13.92 -22.39 -6.13
CA GLU A 132 14.19 -22.27 -4.69
C GLU A 132 12.92 -21.92 -3.91
N ILE A 133 12.14 -20.91 -4.33
CA ILE A 133 10.88 -20.56 -3.68
C ILE A 133 9.88 -21.71 -3.72
N THR A 134 9.84 -22.42 -4.85
CA THR A 134 8.97 -23.60 -5.02
C THR A 134 9.37 -24.71 -4.06
N GLN A 135 10.66 -24.92 -3.84
CA GLN A 135 11.18 -25.94 -2.93
C GLN A 135 10.99 -25.55 -1.46
N GLN A 136 11.25 -24.30 -1.10
CA GLN A 136 11.04 -23.78 0.26
C GLN A 136 9.56 -23.75 0.67
N SER A 137 8.67 -23.68 -0.33
CA SER A 137 7.22 -23.67 -0.15
C SER A 137 6.57 -25.03 -0.42
N GLU A 138 7.31 -26.13 -0.30
CA GLU A 138 6.74 -27.48 -0.39
C GLU A 138 5.61 -27.64 0.65
N ASN A 139 4.45 -28.12 0.19
CA ASN A 139 3.19 -28.24 0.93
C ASN A 139 2.59 -26.92 1.46
N LYS A 140 3.03 -25.77 0.94
CA LYS A 140 2.49 -24.44 1.27
C LYS A 140 1.89 -23.77 0.03
N ILE A 141 0.91 -22.91 0.25
CA ILE A 141 0.26 -22.17 -0.83
C ILE A 141 1.16 -21.01 -1.28
N ILE A 142 1.53 -20.99 -2.55
CA ILE A 142 2.18 -19.88 -3.24
C ILE A 142 1.11 -19.13 -4.05
N ARG A 143 0.96 -17.84 -3.76
CA ARG A 143 0.11 -16.94 -4.56
C ARG A 143 0.85 -16.51 -5.82
N VAL A 144 0.24 -16.70 -6.97
CA VAL A 144 0.83 -16.38 -8.27
C VAL A 144 -0.17 -15.54 -9.05
N THR A 145 0.31 -14.54 -9.77
CA THR A 145 -0.51 -13.76 -10.69
C THR A 145 0.01 -13.95 -12.10
N VAL A 146 -0.89 -14.33 -13.01
CA VAL A 146 -0.60 -14.56 -14.42
C VAL A 146 -1.48 -13.68 -15.30
N ILE A 147 -1.05 -13.41 -16.52
CA ILE A 147 -1.88 -12.81 -17.56
C ILE A 147 -2.37 -13.93 -18.47
N ARG A 148 -3.70 -14.04 -18.58
CA ARG A 148 -4.43 -14.95 -19.49
C ARG A 148 -5.44 -14.13 -20.27
N ASP A 149 -5.44 -14.24 -21.59
CA ASP A 149 -6.33 -13.46 -22.47
C ASP A 149 -6.26 -11.94 -22.20
N ASN A 150 -5.03 -11.44 -21.98
CA ASN A 150 -4.75 -10.05 -21.64
C ASN A 150 -5.39 -9.54 -20.32
N ARG A 151 -5.80 -10.46 -19.43
CA ARG A 151 -6.34 -10.15 -18.10
C ARG A 151 -5.51 -10.78 -16.99
N PRO A 152 -5.27 -10.08 -15.88
CA PRO A 152 -4.60 -10.66 -14.73
C PRO A 152 -5.53 -11.64 -14.01
N VAL A 153 -5.02 -12.84 -13.75
CA VAL A 153 -5.69 -13.92 -13.02
C VAL A 153 -4.81 -14.30 -11.83
N ARG A 154 -5.41 -14.30 -10.64
CA ARG A 154 -4.74 -14.71 -9.40
C ARG A 154 -4.98 -16.20 -9.20
N LEU A 155 -3.89 -16.94 -8.97
CA LEU A 155 -3.86 -18.37 -8.81
C LEU A 155 -3.16 -18.72 -7.49
N GLU A 156 -3.49 -19.88 -6.95
CA GLU A 156 -2.90 -20.41 -5.74
C GLU A 156 -2.33 -21.79 -6.06
N LEU A 157 -1.01 -21.90 -6.01
CA LEU A 157 -0.30 -23.15 -6.28
C LEU A 157 0.14 -23.78 -4.96
N CYS A 158 0.10 -25.10 -4.87
CA CYS A 158 0.65 -25.82 -3.73
C CYS A 158 1.70 -26.82 -4.24
N PRO A 159 3.00 -26.48 -4.22
CA PRO A 159 4.05 -27.39 -4.66
C PRO A 159 4.07 -28.63 -3.77
N LYS A 160 3.98 -29.81 -4.37
CA LYS A 160 4.03 -31.10 -3.66
C LYS A 160 4.63 -32.17 -4.55
N LYS A 161 5.20 -33.22 -3.96
CA LYS A 161 5.58 -34.41 -4.73
C LYS A 161 4.34 -35.02 -5.38
N TRP A 162 4.46 -35.33 -6.65
CA TRP A 162 3.39 -35.89 -7.48
C TRP A 162 3.95 -37.01 -8.35
N SER A 163 3.13 -37.61 -9.22
CA SER A 163 3.51 -38.77 -10.05
C SER A 163 4.56 -38.46 -11.13
N GLY A 164 4.82 -37.20 -11.43
CA GLY A 164 5.84 -36.77 -12.39
C GLY A 164 7.08 -36.16 -11.75
N ALA A 165 7.92 -35.54 -12.58
CA ALA A 165 9.16 -34.92 -12.12
C ALA A 165 8.91 -33.58 -11.43
N GLY A 166 9.66 -33.32 -10.34
CA GLY A 166 9.62 -32.05 -9.61
C GLY A 166 8.41 -31.87 -8.68
N LEU A 167 8.15 -30.62 -8.29
CA LEU A 167 7.11 -30.27 -7.29
C LEU A 167 5.85 -29.63 -7.88
N LEU A 168 5.87 -29.20 -9.13
CA LEU A 168 4.74 -28.52 -9.78
C LEU A 168 4.26 -29.20 -11.06
N GLY A 169 5.17 -29.77 -11.85
CA GLY A 169 4.79 -30.42 -13.11
C GLY A 169 4.46 -29.48 -14.27
N CYS A 170 5.04 -28.27 -14.27
CA CYS A 170 4.95 -27.33 -15.39
C CYS A 170 6.31 -27.08 -16.03
N ASN A 171 6.31 -26.87 -17.35
CA ASN A 171 7.45 -26.37 -18.08
C ASN A 171 7.33 -24.85 -18.22
N ILE A 172 8.31 -24.15 -17.68
CA ILE A 172 8.36 -22.69 -17.59
C ILE A 172 9.60 -22.20 -18.33
N VAL A 173 9.43 -21.17 -19.14
CA VAL A 173 10.50 -20.56 -19.92
C VAL A 173 10.63 -19.08 -19.56
N PRO A 174 11.86 -18.56 -19.36
CA PRO A 174 12.05 -17.14 -19.14
C PRO A 174 11.65 -16.36 -20.41
N MET A 175 11.03 -15.20 -20.22
CA MET A 175 10.78 -14.26 -21.30
C MET A 175 12.07 -13.46 -21.52
N THR A 176 12.90 -13.87 -22.48
CA THR A 176 14.11 -13.12 -22.83
C THR A 176 13.73 -11.80 -23.53
N GLY A 177 13.82 -10.67 -22.82
CA GLY A 177 14.06 -9.35 -23.42
C GLY A 177 12.99 -8.28 -23.19
N ALA A 178 13.26 -7.39 -22.23
CA ALA A 178 13.01 -5.95 -22.34
C ALA A 178 14.06 -5.20 -21.50
N ASN A 179 15.35 -5.34 -21.85
CA ASN A 179 16.42 -4.44 -21.44
C ASN A 179 17.48 -4.45 -22.55
N VAL A 180 17.30 -3.57 -23.54
CA VAL A 180 18.38 -2.93 -24.32
C VAL A 180 18.26 -1.44 -24.03
#